data_AF-A0A2G6DTS1-F1
#
_entry.id   AF-A0A2G6DTS1-F1
#
_cell.length_a   1.000
_cell.length_b   1.000
_cell.length_c   1.000
_cell.angle_alpha   90.00
_cell.angle_beta   90.00
_cell.angle_gamma   90.00
#
_symmetry.space_group_name_H-M   'P 1'
#
loop_
_entity.id
_entity.type
_entity.pdbx_description
1 polymer ?
#
loop_
_entity_poly.entity_id
_entity_poly.type
_entity_poly.pdbx_seq_one_letter_code
_entity_poly.pdbx_strand_id
1 'polypeptide(L)' 'MPGFTPFSMFPRMWQAAGVAYGELVDTLVQLAMRRRVGLR' A
#
# COMPACT_ATOMS: atom_id res chain seq x y z
N MET A 1 9.93 5.75 -5.66
CA MET A 1 8.74 5.03 -5.16
C MET A 1 8.35 3.99 -6.21
N PRO A 2 7.91 2.77 -5.83
CA PRO A 2 7.39 1.81 -6.81
C PRO A 2 6.16 2.38 -7.51
N GLY A 3 5.88 1.92 -8.74
CA GLY A 3 4.62 2.24 -9.41
C GLY A 3 3.43 1.81 -8.56
N PHE A 4 2.38 2.62 -8.54
CA PHE A 4 1.20 2.41 -7.70
C PHE A 4 -0.12 2.34 -8.50
N THR A 5 -0.04 2.17 -9.81
CA THR A 5 -1.23 1.84 -10.62
C THR A 5 -1.62 0.38 -10.35
N PRO A 6 -2.88 -0.03 -10.59
CA PRO A 6 -3.30 -1.43 -10.43
C PRO A 6 -2.44 -2.46 -11.20
N PHE A 7 -1.79 -2.03 -12.29
CA PHE A 7 -0.92 -2.86 -13.12
C PHE A 7 0.55 -2.83 -12.71
N SER A 8 0.92 -1.96 -11.78
CA SER A 8 2.29 -1.85 -11.29
C SER A 8 2.69 -3.10 -10.49
N MET A 9 3.99 -3.39 -10.48
CA MET A 9 4.51 -4.59 -9.80
C MET A 9 4.18 -4.62 -8.30
N PHE A 10 4.18 -3.48 -7.61
CA PHE A 10 3.90 -3.43 -6.18
C PHE A 10 2.47 -3.91 -5.85
N PRO A 11 1.38 -3.30 -6.39
CA PRO A 11 0.03 -3.85 -6.19
C PRO A 11 -0.14 -5.31 -6.67
N ARG A 12 0.52 -5.70 -7.76
CA ARG A 12 0.40 -7.04 -8.33
C ARG A 12 0.98 -8.14 -7.43
N MET A 13 2.08 -7.85 -6.72
CA MET A 13 2.65 -8.78 -5.73
C MET A 13 1.69 -9.01 -4.56
N TRP A 14 1.05 -7.95 -4.07
CA TRP A 14 0.04 -8.05 -3.00
C TRP A 14 -1.20 -8.80 -3.46
N GLN A 15 -1.63 -8.60 -4.70
CA GLN A 15 -2.72 -9.38 -5.29
C GLN A 15 -2.38 -10.87 -5.37
N ALA A 16 -1.13 -11.22 -5.72
CA ALA A 16 -0.68 -12.61 -5.70
C ALA A 16 -0.63 -13.20 -4.27
N ALA A 17 -0.48 -12.36 -3.25
CA ALA A 17 -0.61 -12.73 -1.84
C ALA A 17 -2.06 -12.73 -1.33
N GLY A 18 -3.05 -12.50 -2.20
CA GLY A 18 -4.48 -12.52 -1.86
C GLY A 18 -5.06 -11.19 -1.38
N VAL A 19 -4.30 -10.09 -1.43
CA VAL A 19 -4.75 -8.77 -0.98
C VAL A 19 -5.27 -7.96 -2.16
N ALA A 20 -6.53 -7.53 -2.07
CA ALA A 20 -7.13 -6.70 -3.12
C ALA A 20 -6.51 -5.29 -3.14
N TYR A 21 -6.51 -4.63 -4.30
CA TYR A 21 -5.94 -3.29 -4.43
C TYR A 21 -6.58 -2.26 -3.47
N GLY A 22 -7.91 -2.31 -3.28
CA GLY A 22 -8.60 -1.44 -2.32
C GLY A 22 -8.13 -1.67 -0.87
N GLU A 23 -7.99 -2.94 -0.47
CA GLU A 23 -7.51 -3.32 0.86
C GLU A 23 -6.06 -2.88 1.11
N LEU A 24 -5.21 -2.97 0.08
CA LEU A 24 -3.84 -2.46 0.13
C LEU A 24 -3.82 -0.94 0.34
N VAL A 25 -4.64 -0.19 -0.38
CA VAL A 25 -4.76 1.27 -0.24
C VAL A 25 -5.22 1.63 1.17
N ASP A 26 -6.29 0.98 1.66
CA ASP A 26 -6.79 1.21 3.01
C ASP A 26 -5.73 0.92 4.07
N THR A 27 -5.01 -0.20 3.93
CA THR A 27 -3.93 -0.58 4.85
C THR A 27 -2.84 0.49 4.91
N LEU A 28 -2.41 1.03 3.75
CA LEU A 28 -1.39 2.07 3.69
C LEU A 28 -1.86 3.39 4.29
N VAL A 29 -3.12 3.78 4.06
CA VAL A 29 -3.72 4.96 4.69
C VAL A 29 -3.74 4.78 6.21
N GLN A 30 -4.18 3.62 6.71
CA GLN A 30 -4.19 3.34 8.15
C GLN A 30 -2.78 3.34 8.76
N LEU A 31 -1.77 2.82 8.05
CA LEU A 31 -0.38 2.89 8.47
C LEU A 31 0.13 4.34 8.53
N ALA A 32 -0.22 5.16 7.54
CA ALA A 32 0.14 6.57 7.53
C ALA A 32 -0.47 7.33 8.71
N MET A 33 -1.75 7.06 9.04
CA MET A 33 -2.42 7.67 10.19
C MET A 33 -1.82 7.24 11.53
N ARG A 34 -1.36 5.99 11.64
CA ARG A 34 -0.69 5.49 12.86
C ARG A 34 0.72 6.03 13.04
N ARG A 35 1.40 6.38 11.94
CA ARG A 35 2.75 6.93 11.98
C ARG A 35 2.71 8.38 12.47
N ARG A 36 3.45 8.70 13.52
CA ARG A 36 3.68 10.11 13.90
C ARG A 36 4.46 10.81 12.78
N VAL A 37 3.96 11.95 12.33
CA VAL A 37 4.69 12.84 11.44
C VAL A 37 5.90 13.44 12.18
N GLY A 38 7.09 13.31 11.60
CA GLY A 38 8.35 13.82 12.16
C GLY A 38 9.56 12.97 11.75
N LEU A 39 10.73 13.61 11.63
CA LEU A 39 12.02 12.93 11.50
C LEU A 39 12.36 12.32 12.87
N ARG A 40 12.11 11.03 13.03
CA ARG A 40 12.56 10.23 14.15
C ARG A 40 13.36 9.07 13.61
#